data_AF-A0A917TRY5-F1
#
_entry.id   AF-A0A917TRY5-F1
#
_cell.length_a   1.000
_cell.length_b   1.000
_cell.length_c   1.000
_cell.angle_alpha   90.00
_cell.angle_beta   90.00
_cell.angle_gamma   90.00
#
_symmetry.space_group_name_H-M   'P 1'
#
loop_
_entity.id
_entity.type
_entity.pdbx_description
1 polymer ?
#
loop_
_entity_poly.entity_id
_entity_poly.type
_entity_poly.pdbx_seq_one_letter_code
_entity_poly.pdbx_strand_id
1 'polypeptide(L)'
;MTRGALVAWLRELDADELAEVLRRRPDAVAPPAPADLTQLAVRLSARAGLDEVVARLPLPALQVVEALARLGVPAERTALAAALERAPGDAALDATLRVLAQRALVWPDGDRLWAPEYLVVDANARRPPEEPFEPVPPGPPLAPADRTAIRAAAVEAATELLERVGAFLGEAAEHPLAQRSDGGVAARELTRLGAGPLHAELVLAAGLLGPDGLRLRPTAAYGGFAGAPAAERLTRLLEAWWTGPALRQVVVRVLNDLPPDTALPDPGALAPLVRWTAPLPARRPDDLAATVADVVAEGEVLGVCALGGISPLGRALADGRVAEVAAKLLPEPPTDLRVRTVASVVLSDDVALLDEVAAALRLRRLAPTVAGSARSAPDTITALRAAGYAALSGDDVVSVRRNRPAVDAGELARRLSVPSPRPASPLEQIQQRAPQLRSDQARLLADAVEHGTPVWIRYVDAAGRTSDRVIENAELAGSVIEAFCRLRRDDRAFTLDKIVAVARPRSE
;
A
#
# COMPACT_ATOMS: atom_id res chain seq x y z
N MET A 1 0.66 -23.87 14.56
CA MET A 1 -0.33 -24.63 13.74
C MET A 1 -1.01 -23.75 12.70
N THR A 2 -1.38 -22.52 13.04
CA THR A 2 -2.07 -21.55 12.16
C THR A 2 -1.42 -21.32 10.79
N ARG A 3 -0.09 -21.24 10.71
CA ARG A 3 0.61 -21.03 9.43
C ARG A 3 0.45 -22.21 8.46
N GLY A 4 0.41 -23.43 8.97
CA GLY A 4 0.17 -24.64 8.16
C GLY A 4 -1.23 -24.63 7.57
N ALA A 5 -2.24 -24.25 8.38
CA ALA A 5 -3.62 -24.09 7.93
C ALA A 5 -3.76 -22.99 6.87
N LEU A 6 -3.05 -21.86 7.02
CA LEU A 6 -3.04 -20.79 6.02
C LEU A 6 -2.46 -21.26 4.68
N VAL A 7 -1.35 -22.00 4.70
CA VAL A 7 -0.76 -22.55 3.47
C VAL A 7 -1.68 -23.58 2.82
N ALA A 8 -2.39 -24.41 3.61
CA ALA A 8 -3.38 -25.35 3.09
C ALA A 8 -4.53 -24.62 2.38
N TRP A 9 -5.13 -23.62 3.03
CA TRP A 9 -6.19 -22.80 2.44
C TRP A 9 -5.72 -22.05 1.18
N LEU A 10 -4.52 -21.44 1.19
CA LEU A 10 -3.98 -20.77 0.01
C LEU A 10 -3.79 -21.70 -1.20
N ARG A 11 -3.61 -23.00 -0.99
CA ARG A 11 -3.53 -24.00 -2.08
C ARG A 11 -4.89 -24.38 -2.64
N GLU A 12 -5.96 -24.16 -1.89
CA GLU A 12 -7.33 -24.44 -2.32
C GLU A 12 -7.89 -23.31 -3.17
N LEU A 13 -7.34 -22.09 -3.05
CA LEU A 13 -7.73 -20.94 -3.86
C LEU A 13 -7.35 -21.13 -5.33
N ASP A 14 -8.26 -20.74 -6.22
CA ASP A 14 -7.91 -20.59 -7.63
C ASP A 14 -7.01 -19.35 -7.88
N ALA A 15 -6.56 -19.18 -9.13
CA ALA A 15 -5.67 -18.07 -9.48
C ALA A 15 -6.33 -16.69 -9.32
N ASP A 16 -7.64 -16.57 -9.54
CA ASP A 16 -8.36 -15.30 -9.45
C ASP A 16 -8.62 -14.92 -7.99
N GLU A 17 -8.99 -15.90 -7.16
CA GLU A 17 -9.12 -15.76 -5.71
C GLU A 17 -7.79 -15.39 -5.05
N LEU A 18 -6.70 -16.05 -5.44
CA LEU A 18 -5.37 -15.71 -4.96
C LEU A 18 -4.96 -14.31 -5.42
N ALA A 19 -5.23 -13.93 -6.67
CA ALA A 19 -4.96 -12.58 -7.17
C ALA A 19 -5.72 -11.50 -6.39
N GLU A 20 -6.96 -11.79 -5.97
CA GLU A 20 -7.73 -10.90 -5.10
C GLU A 20 -7.04 -10.69 -3.75
N VAL A 21 -6.53 -11.76 -3.12
CA VAL A 21 -5.74 -11.66 -1.88
C VAL A 21 -4.51 -10.79 -2.09
N LEU A 22 -3.75 -11.02 -3.16
CA LEU A 22 -2.53 -10.26 -3.47
C LEU A 22 -2.82 -8.77 -3.71
N ARG A 23 -3.91 -8.43 -4.41
CA ARG A 23 -4.33 -7.04 -4.63
C ARG A 23 -4.69 -6.32 -3.33
N ARG A 24 -5.30 -7.02 -2.37
CA ARG A 24 -5.69 -6.46 -1.07
C ARG A 24 -4.58 -6.47 -0.04
N ARG A 25 -3.48 -7.18 -0.31
CA ARG A 25 -2.29 -7.31 0.55
C ARG A 25 -1.01 -6.92 -0.18
N PRO A 26 -0.88 -5.64 -0.63
CA PRO A 26 0.31 -5.16 -1.32
C PRO A 26 1.58 -5.30 -0.45
N ASP A 27 1.43 -5.25 0.88
CA ASP A 27 2.48 -5.50 1.87
C ASP A 27 3.12 -6.89 1.72
N ALA A 28 2.35 -7.90 1.32
CA ALA A 28 2.83 -9.26 1.16
C ALA A 28 3.57 -9.52 -0.17
N VAL A 29 3.42 -8.63 -1.15
CA VAL A 29 4.01 -8.75 -2.49
C VAL A 29 5.15 -7.76 -2.77
N ALA A 30 5.55 -7.00 -1.75
CA ALA A 30 6.69 -6.08 -1.83
C ALA A 30 7.94 -6.78 -2.40
N PRO A 31 8.70 -6.14 -3.31
CA PRO A 31 9.90 -6.73 -3.90
C PRO A 31 10.96 -7.11 -2.85
N PRO A 32 11.63 -8.26 -2.99
CA PRO A 32 11.41 -9.29 -4.02
C PRO A 32 10.09 -10.03 -3.80
N ALA A 33 9.34 -10.31 -4.88
CA ALA A 33 8.06 -11.03 -4.79
C ALA A 33 8.25 -12.42 -4.14
N PRO A 34 7.26 -12.95 -3.41
CA PRO A 34 7.35 -14.28 -2.80
C PRO A 34 7.55 -15.36 -3.87
N ALA A 35 8.40 -16.34 -3.57
CA ALA A 35 8.73 -17.42 -4.49
C ALA A 35 7.71 -18.58 -4.45
N ASP A 36 7.03 -18.76 -3.31
CA ASP A 36 6.09 -19.86 -3.09
C ASP A 36 5.01 -19.45 -2.06
N LEU A 37 3.97 -20.30 -1.92
CA LEU A 37 2.86 -20.08 -0.98
C LEU A 37 3.29 -20.07 0.49
N THR A 38 4.42 -20.72 0.83
CA THR A 38 4.94 -20.72 2.20
C THR A 38 5.54 -19.35 2.54
N GLN A 39 6.33 -18.77 1.63
CA GLN A 39 6.86 -17.41 1.76
C GLN A 39 5.72 -16.38 1.78
N LEU A 40 4.71 -16.56 0.92
CA LEU A 40 3.52 -15.71 0.93
C LEU A 40 2.81 -15.78 2.29
N ALA A 41 2.57 -16.99 2.83
CA ALA A 41 1.93 -17.16 4.14
C ALA A 41 2.73 -16.53 5.29
N VAL A 42 4.07 -16.59 5.26
CA VAL A 42 4.94 -15.90 6.23
C VAL A 42 4.71 -14.39 6.17
N ARG A 43 4.68 -13.80 4.97
CA ARG A 43 4.47 -12.36 4.78
C ARG A 43 3.06 -11.91 5.13
N LEU A 44 2.04 -12.68 4.76
CA LEU A 44 0.64 -12.41 5.12
C LEU A 44 0.42 -12.43 6.64
N SER A 45 1.21 -13.23 7.37
CA SER A 45 1.18 -13.33 8.82
C SER A 45 2.12 -12.32 9.53
N ALA A 46 2.80 -11.45 8.78
CA ALA A 46 3.72 -10.48 9.37
C ALA A 46 2.94 -9.41 10.14
N ARG A 47 3.33 -9.18 11.40
CA ARG A 47 2.65 -8.28 12.33
C ARG A 47 2.42 -6.87 11.75
N ALA A 48 3.45 -6.27 11.17
CA ALA A 48 3.36 -4.92 10.59
C ALA A 48 2.28 -4.81 9.50
N GLY A 49 2.18 -5.82 8.61
CA GLY A 49 1.14 -5.85 7.58
C GLY A 49 -0.25 -6.12 8.16
N LEU A 50 -0.35 -7.00 9.18
CA LEU A 50 -1.61 -7.25 9.87
C LEU A 50 -2.14 -6.01 10.60
N ASP A 51 -1.28 -5.28 11.31
CA ASP A 51 -1.63 -4.03 11.99
C ASP A 51 -2.19 -3.00 10.99
N GLU A 52 -1.57 -2.85 9.81
CA GLU A 52 -2.02 -1.91 8.78
C GLU A 52 -3.39 -2.30 8.20
N VAL A 53 -3.62 -3.59 7.94
CA VAL A 53 -4.89 -4.07 7.38
C VAL A 53 -6.02 -3.97 8.41
N VAL A 54 -5.76 -4.35 9.67
CA VAL A 54 -6.73 -4.26 10.77
C VAL A 54 -7.16 -2.82 11.02
N ALA A 55 -6.21 -1.87 10.96
CA ALA A 55 -6.50 -0.44 11.11
C ALA A 55 -7.52 0.11 10.10
N ARG A 56 -7.74 -0.60 8.99
CA ARG A 56 -8.64 -0.21 7.89
C ARG A 56 -9.85 -1.15 7.72
N LEU A 57 -10.09 -2.05 8.67
CA LEU A 57 -11.26 -2.94 8.60
C LEU A 57 -12.54 -2.17 8.91
N PRO A 58 -13.63 -2.40 8.16
CA PRO A 58 -14.94 -1.89 8.54
C PRO A 58 -15.43 -2.57 9.82
N LEU A 59 -16.36 -1.92 10.52
CA LEU A 59 -16.94 -2.35 11.79
C LEU A 59 -17.34 -3.84 11.83
N PRO A 60 -18.16 -4.38 10.90
CA PRO A 60 -18.54 -5.79 10.95
C PRO A 60 -17.34 -6.73 10.86
N ALA A 61 -16.31 -6.38 10.08
CA ALA A 61 -15.10 -7.18 9.97
C ALA A 61 -14.26 -7.13 11.27
N LEU A 62 -14.17 -5.97 11.91
CA LEU A 62 -13.53 -5.83 13.22
C LEU A 62 -14.30 -6.62 14.31
N GLN A 63 -15.63 -6.56 14.31
CA GLN A 63 -16.48 -7.30 15.26
C GLN A 63 -16.28 -8.82 15.15
N VAL A 64 -16.14 -9.34 13.93
CA VAL A 64 -15.80 -10.76 13.70
C VAL A 64 -14.42 -11.11 14.27
N VAL A 65 -13.40 -10.28 13.99
CA VAL A 65 -12.04 -10.51 14.52
C VAL A 65 -12.03 -10.48 16.05
N GLU A 66 -12.71 -9.50 16.66
CA GLU A 66 -12.84 -9.39 18.12
C GLU A 66 -13.60 -10.60 18.71
N ALA A 67 -14.65 -11.10 18.03
CA ALA A 67 -15.37 -12.30 18.47
C ALA A 67 -14.51 -13.57 18.39
N LEU A 68 -13.74 -13.75 17.32
CA LEU A 68 -12.81 -14.86 17.18
C LEU A 68 -11.69 -14.82 18.23
N ALA A 69 -11.21 -13.63 18.60
CA ALA A 69 -10.25 -13.46 19.67
C ALA A 69 -10.78 -13.90 21.05
N ARG A 70 -12.09 -13.76 21.29
CA ARG A 70 -12.75 -14.26 22.52
C ARG A 70 -12.96 -15.76 22.52
N LEU A 71 -13.40 -16.31 21.38
CA LEU A 71 -13.66 -17.74 21.22
C LEU A 71 -12.37 -18.58 21.18
N GLY A 72 -11.26 -17.96 20.75
CA GLY A 72 -10.03 -18.66 20.41
C GLY A 72 -10.12 -19.28 19.01
N VAL A 73 -8.96 -19.54 18.39
CA VAL A 73 -8.88 -20.16 17.06
C VAL A 73 -8.18 -21.53 17.15
N PRO A 74 -8.65 -22.55 16.39
CA PRO A 74 -9.79 -22.50 15.47
C PRO A 74 -11.15 -22.40 16.20
N ALA A 75 -12.08 -21.61 15.66
CA ALA A 75 -13.44 -21.46 16.17
C ALA A 75 -14.47 -22.15 15.26
N GLU A 76 -15.54 -22.72 15.81
CA GLU A 76 -16.66 -23.20 15.00
C GLU A 76 -17.47 -22.02 14.46
N ARG A 77 -17.89 -22.10 13.19
CA ARG A 77 -18.70 -21.04 12.56
C ARG A 77 -20.03 -20.79 13.27
N THR A 78 -20.65 -21.84 13.82
CA THR A 78 -21.88 -21.76 14.63
C THR A 78 -21.64 -21.01 15.95
N ALA A 79 -20.49 -21.24 16.60
CA ALA A 79 -20.11 -20.52 17.81
C ALA A 79 -19.85 -19.04 17.53
N LEU A 80 -19.23 -18.70 16.40
CA LEU A 80 -19.07 -17.31 15.95
C LEU A 80 -20.43 -16.64 15.71
N ALA A 81 -21.35 -17.31 15.00
CA ALA A 81 -22.69 -16.78 14.74
C ALA A 81 -23.45 -16.51 16.06
N ALA A 82 -23.38 -17.44 17.02
CA ALA A 82 -23.98 -17.26 18.34
C ALA A 82 -23.37 -16.08 19.11
N ALA A 83 -22.03 -15.92 19.07
CA ALA A 83 -21.33 -14.82 19.73
C ALA A 83 -21.64 -13.43 19.14
N LEU A 84 -22.11 -13.37 17.90
CA LEU A 84 -22.54 -12.16 17.20
C LEU A 84 -24.07 -12.02 17.16
N GLU A 85 -24.81 -12.86 17.88
CA GLU A 85 -26.28 -12.89 17.91
C GLU A 85 -26.91 -13.03 16.51
N ARG A 86 -26.29 -13.86 15.66
CA ARG A 86 -26.74 -14.17 14.29
C ARG A 86 -27.24 -15.60 14.17
N ALA A 87 -28.12 -15.82 13.20
CA ALA A 87 -28.55 -17.15 12.81
C ALA A 87 -27.39 -17.93 12.16
N PRO A 88 -27.32 -19.26 12.29
CA PRO A 88 -26.44 -20.08 11.48
C PRO A 88 -26.71 -19.84 9.98
N GLY A 89 -25.65 -19.60 9.19
CA GLY A 89 -25.78 -19.32 7.76
C GLY A 89 -26.27 -17.91 7.41
N ASP A 90 -26.15 -16.95 8.34
CA ASP A 90 -26.47 -15.55 8.08
C ASP A 90 -25.66 -14.97 6.90
N ALA A 91 -26.34 -14.51 5.86
CA ALA A 91 -25.71 -14.04 4.63
C ALA A 91 -24.78 -12.83 4.84
N ALA A 92 -25.08 -11.97 5.83
CA ALA A 92 -24.29 -10.80 6.17
C ALA A 92 -22.97 -11.18 6.87
N LEU A 93 -23.04 -12.12 7.82
CA LEU A 93 -21.84 -12.72 8.41
C LEU A 93 -20.97 -13.40 7.35
N ASP A 94 -21.58 -14.14 6.42
CA ASP A 94 -20.88 -14.82 5.33
C ASP A 94 -20.17 -13.85 4.38
N ALA A 95 -20.83 -12.74 4.05
CA ALA A 95 -20.22 -11.67 3.28
C ALA A 95 -19.02 -11.04 4.02
N THR A 96 -19.16 -10.85 5.33
CA THR A 96 -18.08 -10.31 6.17
C THR A 96 -16.88 -11.25 6.26
N LEU A 97 -17.13 -12.56 6.43
CA LEU A 97 -16.10 -13.60 6.40
C LEU A 97 -15.38 -13.64 5.05
N ARG A 98 -16.10 -13.47 3.93
CA ARG A 98 -15.50 -13.37 2.60
C ARG A 98 -14.57 -12.15 2.48
N VAL A 99 -14.97 -11.00 2.99
CA VAL A 99 -14.15 -9.77 3.01
C VAL A 99 -12.86 -9.97 3.82
N LEU A 100 -12.93 -10.70 4.93
CA LEU A 100 -11.78 -11.07 5.77
C LEU A 100 -10.88 -12.12 5.09
N ALA A 101 -11.46 -13.11 4.41
CA ALA A 101 -10.74 -14.13 3.65
C ALA A 101 -9.97 -13.52 2.47
N GLN A 102 -10.58 -12.58 1.74
CA GLN A 102 -9.91 -11.82 0.68
C GLN A 102 -8.72 -10.97 1.17
N ARG A 103 -8.55 -10.80 2.49
CA ARG A 103 -7.40 -10.11 3.10
C ARG A 103 -6.46 -11.08 3.85
N ALA A 104 -6.75 -12.38 3.79
CA ALA A 104 -6.11 -13.45 4.54
C ALA A 104 -6.09 -13.20 6.06
N LEU A 105 -7.17 -12.60 6.60
CA LEU A 105 -7.31 -12.33 8.04
C LEU A 105 -8.12 -13.39 8.77
N VAL A 106 -9.10 -14.00 8.08
CA VAL A 106 -9.87 -15.14 8.57
C VAL A 106 -10.09 -16.08 7.39
N TRP A 107 -9.82 -17.37 7.56
CA TRP A 107 -10.02 -18.36 6.50
C TRP A 107 -10.71 -19.63 7.03
N PRO A 108 -11.53 -20.29 6.20
CA PRO A 108 -12.18 -21.53 6.57
C PRO A 108 -11.24 -22.74 6.42
N ASP A 109 -11.50 -23.76 7.22
CA ASP A 109 -10.99 -25.14 7.13
C ASP A 109 -12.15 -26.06 7.53
N GLY A 110 -12.94 -26.47 6.53
CA GLY A 110 -14.27 -27.04 6.76
C GLY A 110 -15.19 -26.07 7.53
N ASP A 111 -15.76 -26.53 8.65
CA ASP A 111 -16.62 -25.72 9.53
C ASP A 111 -15.85 -24.86 10.55
N ARG A 112 -14.52 -24.94 10.54
CA ARG A 112 -13.66 -24.20 11.45
C ARG A 112 -13.10 -22.95 10.79
N LEU A 113 -13.01 -21.89 11.58
CA LEU A 113 -12.44 -20.61 11.18
C LEU A 113 -11.10 -20.42 11.86
N TRP A 114 -10.09 -20.12 11.06
CA TRP A 114 -8.75 -19.79 11.49
C TRP A 114 -8.47 -18.30 11.29
N ALA A 115 -7.65 -17.73 12.16
CA ALA A 115 -7.11 -16.37 12.03
C ALA A 115 -5.65 -16.36 12.50
N PRO A 116 -4.81 -15.40 12.06
CA PRO A 116 -3.44 -15.26 12.55
C PRO A 116 -3.41 -15.13 14.07
N GLU A 117 -2.46 -15.81 14.72
CA GLU A 117 -2.33 -15.86 16.18
C GLU A 117 -2.24 -14.45 16.80
N TYR A 118 -1.65 -13.49 16.10
CA TYR A 118 -1.58 -12.11 16.56
C TYR A 118 -2.96 -11.42 16.68
N LEU A 119 -3.93 -11.74 15.81
CA LEU A 119 -5.27 -11.12 15.84
C LEU A 119 -6.09 -11.56 17.05
N VAL A 120 -5.73 -12.68 17.68
CA VAL A 120 -6.47 -13.27 18.81
C VAL A 120 -5.86 -12.96 20.18
N VAL A 121 -4.81 -12.13 20.23
CA VAL A 121 -4.02 -11.86 21.46
C VAL A 121 -4.23 -10.45 22.03
N ASP A 122 -5.18 -9.65 21.53
CA ASP A 122 -5.46 -8.32 22.10
C ASP A 122 -6.34 -8.40 23.37
N ALA A 123 -5.90 -7.74 24.45
CA ALA A 123 -6.65 -7.63 25.70
C ALA A 123 -7.97 -6.85 25.52
N ASN A 124 -8.03 -5.91 24.57
CA ASN A 124 -9.27 -5.19 24.24
C ASN A 124 -10.31 -6.10 23.57
N ALA A 125 -9.87 -7.10 22.81
CA ALA A 125 -10.78 -8.04 22.16
C ALA A 125 -11.51 -8.95 23.16
N ARG A 126 -10.97 -9.12 24.39
CA ARG A 126 -11.60 -9.90 25.46
C ARG A 126 -12.76 -9.20 26.16
N ARG A 127 -12.97 -7.91 25.92
CA ARG A 127 -14.14 -7.18 26.41
C ARG A 127 -15.37 -7.61 25.60
N PRO A 128 -16.56 -7.77 26.22
CA PRO A 128 -17.79 -7.99 25.45
C PRO A 128 -17.98 -6.87 24.42
N PRO A 129 -18.58 -7.19 23.26
CA PRO A 129 -18.86 -6.18 22.25
C PRO A 129 -19.73 -5.08 22.87
N GLU A 130 -19.33 -3.82 22.71
CA GLU A 130 -20.11 -2.67 23.21
C GLU A 130 -21.38 -2.46 22.38
N GLU A 131 -21.43 -3.00 21.16
CA GLU A 131 -22.46 -2.75 20.15
C GLU A 131 -22.84 -4.03 19.38
N PRO A 132 -24.09 -4.16 18.91
CA PRO A 132 -24.56 -5.31 18.13
C PRO A 132 -23.84 -5.43 16.78
N PHE A 133 -23.87 -6.61 16.16
CA PHE A 133 -23.28 -6.81 14.84
C PHE A 133 -24.01 -5.99 13.77
N GLU A 134 -23.31 -5.04 13.13
CA GLU A 134 -23.86 -4.08 12.18
C GLU A 134 -23.28 -4.28 10.76
N PRO A 135 -23.85 -5.21 9.96
CA PRO A 135 -23.31 -5.54 8.64
C PRO A 135 -23.66 -4.54 7.54
N VAL A 136 -24.65 -3.67 7.77
CA VAL A 136 -25.14 -2.72 6.76
C VAL A 136 -24.57 -1.33 7.07
N PRO A 137 -23.89 -0.68 6.11
CA PRO A 137 -23.40 0.68 6.31
C PRO A 137 -24.57 1.65 6.50
N PRO A 138 -24.50 2.59 7.47
CA PRO A 138 -25.53 3.60 7.65
C PRO A 138 -25.51 4.58 6.48
N GLY A 139 -26.70 4.96 5.99
CA GLY A 139 -26.86 5.97 4.95
C GLY A 139 -27.04 7.36 5.56
N PRO A 140 -26.08 8.29 5.43
CA PRO A 140 -26.29 9.68 5.86
C PRO A 140 -27.38 10.35 5.01
N PRO A 141 -28.05 11.39 5.52
CA PRO A 141 -28.97 12.20 4.72
C PRO A 141 -28.19 12.95 3.63
N LEU A 142 -28.59 12.77 2.37
CA LEU A 142 -27.96 13.37 1.20
C LEU A 142 -28.91 14.31 0.47
N ALA A 143 -28.36 15.39 -0.08
CA ALA A 143 -29.05 16.33 -0.96
C ALA A 143 -28.43 16.31 -2.37
N PRO A 144 -29.16 16.72 -3.43
CA PRO A 144 -28.57 16.91 -4.76
C PRO A 144 -27.47 17.97 -4.76
N ALA A 145 -26.42 17.77 -5.55
CA ALA A 145 -25.29 18.68 -5.63
C ALA A 145 -24.98 19.14 -7.05
N ASP A 146 -24.57 20.40 -7.18
CA ASP A 146 -24.02 20.95 -8.42
C ASP A 146 -22.50 20.84 -8.42
N ARG A 147 -21.97 19.92 -9.24
CA ARG A 147 -20.52 19.72 -9.39
C ARG A 147 -19.77 20.96 -9.84
N THR A 148 -20.41 21.82 -10.64
CA THR A 148 -19.80 23.04 -11.17
C THR A 148 -19.65 24.06 -10.06
N ALA A 149 -20.69 24.24 -9.24
CA ALA A 149 -20.66 25.09 -8.06
C ALA A 149 -19.63 24.60 -7.04
N ILE A 150 -19.59 23.29 -6.75
CA ILE A 150 -18.59 22.68 -5.86
C ILE A 150 -17.17 22.95 -6.36
N ARG A 151 -16.93 22.74 -7.66
CA ARG A 151 -15.62 22.99 -8.27
C ARG A 151 -15.22 24.46 -8.14
N ALA A 152 -16.13 25.39 -8.39
CA ALA A 152 -15.86 26.82 -8.31
C ALA A 152 -15.52 27.23 -6.86
N ALA A 153 -16.35 26.84 -5.90
CA ALA A 153 -16.14 27.13 -4.48
C ALA A 153 -14.84 26.51 -3.94
N ALA A 154 -14.49 25.30 -4.37
CA ALA A 154 -13.22 24.67 -4.00
C ALA A 154 -11.99 25.43 -4.54
N VAL A 155 -12.06 25.94 -5.77
CA VAL A 155 -10.98 26.75 -6.36
C VAL A 155 -10.84 28.09 -5.66
N GLU A 156 -11.96 28.72 -5.31
CA GLU A 156 -11.98 29.95 -4.52
C GLU A 156 -11.32 29.74 -3.15
N ALA A 157 -11.77 28.73 -2.39
CA ALA A 157 -11.20 28.42 -1.08
C ALA A 157 -9.69 28.11 -1.15
N ALA A 158 -9.27 27.31 -2.15
CA ALA A 158 -7.85 27.00 -2.34
C ALA A 158 -7.00 28.24 -2.69
N THR A 159 -7.56 29.17 -3.46
CA THR A 159 -6.89 30.43 -3.81
C THR A 159 -6.75 31.32 -2.57
N GLU A 160 -7.84 31.48 -1.81
CA GLU A 160 -7.86 32.25 -0.57
C GLU A 160 -6.87 31.68 0.47
N LEU A 161 -6.80 30.35 0.59
CA LEU A 161 -5.82 29.69 1.45
C LEU A 161 -4.38 30.05 1.06
N LEU A 162 -4.04 30.01 -0.25
CA LEU A 162 -2.71 30.36 -0.73
C LEU A 162 -2.35 31.82 -0.42
N GLU A 163 -3.30 32.74 -0.57
CA GLU A 163 -3.12 34.15 -0.21
C GLU A 163 -2.88 34.32 1.30
N ARG A 164 -3.71 33.69 2.14
CA ARG A 164 -3.60 33.75 3.60
C ARG A 164 -2.28 33.14 4.10
N VAL A 165 -1.90 31.97 3.58
CA VAL A 165 -0.62 31.31 3.92
C VAL A 165 0.58 32.13 3.44
N GLY A 166 0.49 32.73 2.25
CA GLY A 166 1.51 33.62 1.72
C GLY A 166 1.74 34.84 2.62
N ALA A 167 0.66 35.53 3.00
CA ALA A 167 0.70 36.67 3.91
C ALA A 167 1.25 36.27 5.29
N PHE A 168 0.79 35.14 5.84
CA PHE A 168 1.25 34.60 7.12
C PHE A 168 2.76 34.36 7.14
N LEU A 169 3.29 33.71 6.09
CA LEU A 169 4.72 33.39 5.98
C LEU A 169 5.57 34.63 5.70
N GLY A 170 5.06 35.59 4.91
CA GLY A 170 5.73 36.87 4.69
C GLY A 170 5.89 37.66 5.98
N GLU A 171 4.84 37.75 6.79
CA GLU A 171 4.89 38.41 8.08
C GLU A 171 5.80 37.68 9.08
N ALA A 172 5.83 36.34 9.07
CA ALA A 172 6.77 35.56 9.88
C ALA A 172 8.24 35.74 9.46
N ALA A 173 8.51 36.07 8.19
CA ALA A 173 9.84 36.35 7.69
C ALA A 173 10.39 37.67 8.22
N GLU A 174 9.54 38.69 8.30
CA GLU A 174 9.88 40.02 8.84
C GLU A 174 9.85 40.03 10.38
N HIS A 175 8.84 39.40 10.98
CA HIS A 175 8.54 39.42 12.41
C HIS A 175 8.38 37.99 12.96
N PRO A 176 9.46 37.35 13.46
CA PRO A 176 9.45 35.97 13.95
C PRO A 176 8.37 35.72 15.02
N LEU A 177 7.59 34.67 14.81
CA LEU A 177 6.40 34.39 15.62
C LEU A 177 6.78 33.78 16.96
N ALA A 178 6.07 34.14 18.03
CA ALA A 178 6.23 33.46 19.32
C ALA A 178 5.84 31.97 19.22
N GLN A 179 6.72 31.10 19.73
CA GLN A 179 6.48 29.67 19.79
C GLN A 179 5.83 29.26 21.12
N ARG A 180 4.92 28.29 21.07
CA ARG A 180 4.37 27.57 22.22
C ARG A 180 5.34 26.48 22.68
N SER A 181 5.19 26.01 23.91
CA SER A 181 5.99 24.91 24.47
C SER A 181 5.83 23.59 23.72
N ASP A 182 4.70 23.36 23.07
CA ASP A 182 4.43 22.19 22.21
C ASP A 182 4.96 22.35 20.78
N GLY A 183 5.65 23.45 20.50
CA GLY A 183 6.23 23.74 19.20
C GLY A 183 5.32 24.51 18.24
N GLY A 184 4.04 24.73 18.59
CA GLY A 184 3.08 25.46 17.77
C GLY A 184 3.23 26.99 17.79
N VAL A 185 2.44 27.68 16.97
CA VAL A 185 2.36 29.15 16.96
C VAL A 185 1.51 29.65 18.14
N ALA A 186 2.00 30.64 18.88
CA ALA A 186 1.25 31.21 20.00
C ALA A 186 -0.10 31.82 19.57
N ALA A 187 -1.15 31.60 20.37
CA ALA A 187 -2.52 32.06 20.05
C ALA A 187 -2.60 33.57 19.78
N ARG A 188 -1.85 34.38 20.52
CA ARG A 188 -1.77 35.85 20.30
C ARG A 188 -1.24 36.22 18.91
N GLU A 189 -0.34 35.42 18.34
CA GLU A 189 0.19 35.65 16.99
C GLU A 189 -0.88 35.29 15.95
N LEU A 190 -1.62 34.20 16.16
CA LEU A 190 -2.73 33.82 15.29
C LEU A 190 -3.82 34.92 15.25
N THR A 191 -4.17 35.46 16.41
CA THR A 191 -5.09 36.60 16.50
C THR A 191 -4.53 37.84 15.78
N ARG A 192 -3.25 38.17 15.99
CA ARG A 192 -2.59 39.31 15.33
C ARG A 192 -2.60 39.21 13.81
N LEU A 193 -2.44 37.99 13.29
CA LEU A 193 -2.35 37.70 11.86
C LEU A 193 -3.69 37.43 11.20
N GLY A 194 -4.80 37.39 11.98
CA GLY A 194 -6.10 36.96 11.46
C GLY A 194 -6.08 35.53 10.90
N ALA A 195 -5.20 34.68 11.43
CA ALA A 195 -4.98 33.32 10.95
C ALA A 195 -5.63 32.29 11.90
N GLY A 196 -6.23 31.26 11.32
CA GLY A 196 -6.79 30.15 12.08
C GLY A 196 -5.71 29.13 12.53
N PRO A 197 -5.99 28.28 13.52
CA PRO A 197 -5.07 27.22 13.96
C PRO A 197 -4.60 26.30 12.82
N LEU A 198 -5.49 25.99 11.88
CA LEU A 198 -5.18 25.18 10.70
C LEU A 198 -4.06 25.78 9.84
N HIS A 199 -4.02 27.11 9.67
CA HIS A 199 -2.98 27.75 8.86
C HIS A 199 -1.59 27.52 9.47
N ALA A 200 -1.49 27.67 10.80
CA ALA A 200 -0.25 27.41 11.53
C ALA A 200 0.14 25.93 11.49
N GLU A 201 -0.82 25.03 11.63
CA GLU A 201 -0.57 23.59 11.50
C GLU A 201 -0.01 23.26 10.11
N LEU A 202 -0.64 23.75 9.04
CA LEU A 202 -0.23 23.48 7.66
C LEU A 202 1.19 23.96 7.37
N VAL A 203 1.55 25.20 7.77
CA VAL A 203 2.90 25.72 7.49
C VAL A 203 3.98 25.02 8.31
N LEU A 204 3.67 24.55 9.52
CA LEU A 204 4.58 23.74 10.33
C LEU A 204 4.73 22.32 9.75
N ALA A 205 3.62 21.67 9.43
CA ALA A 205 3.60 20.32 8.87
C ALA A 205 4.26 20.26 7.48
N ALA A 206 4.08 21.30 6.65
CA ALA A 206 4.77 21.45 5.37
C ALA A 206 6.26 21.82 5.52
N GLY A 207 6.73 22.06 6.76
CA GLY A 207 8.11 22.43 7.08
C GLY A 207 8.49 23.82 6.59
N LEU A 208 7.53 24.72 6.38
CA LEU A 208 7.74 26.09 5.90
C LEU A 208 8.17 27.03 7.03
N LEU A 209 7.71 26.76 8.26
CA LEU A 209 8.22 27.38 9.49
C LEU A 209 8.91 26.33 10.36
N GLY A 210 9.94 26.77 11.11
CA GLY A 210 10.67 25.93 12.04
C GLY A 210 11.18 26.72 13.26
N PRO A 211 11.58 26.00 14.33
CA PRO A 211 12.05 26.62 15.57
C PRO A 211 13.40 27.33 15.41
N ASP A 212 13.48 28.52 15.99
CA ASP A 212 14.69 29.32 16.23
C ASP A 212 14.64 29.85 17.68
N GLY A 213 15.14 29.04 18.61
CA GLY A 213 15.01 29.29 20.04
C GLY A 213 13.55 29.25 20.50
N LEU A 214 13.02 30.39 20.98
CA LEU A 214 11.63 30.55 21.41
C LEU A 214 10.73 31.16 20.32
N ARG A 215 11.24 31.27 19.09
CA ARG A 215 10.56 31.86 17.95
C ARG A 215 10.44 30.87 16.81
N LEU A 216 9.49 31.12 15.91
CA LEU A 216 9.34 30.42 14.65
C LEU A 216 9.77 31.32 13.50
N ARG A 217 10.56 30.78 12.58
CA ARG A 217 11.06 31.47 11.38
C ARG A 217 10.87 30.63 10.12
N PRO A 218 10.81 31.26 8.94
CA PRO A 218 10.87 30.55 7.68
C PRO A 218 12.09 29.65 7.57
N THR A 219 11.88 28.42 7.10
CA THR A 219 12.95 27.46 6.84
C THR A 219 13.52 27.64 5.43
N ALA A 220 14.55 26.87 5.07
CA ALA A 220 15.03 26.81 3.69
C ALA A 220 13.94 26.38 2.69
N ALA A 221 12.94 25.60 3.12
CA ALA A 221 11.85 25.16 2.27
C ALA A 221 10.88 26.28 1.89
N TYR A 222 10.81 27.36 2.68
CA TYR A 222 9.98 28.52 2.37
C TYR A 222 10.39 29.19 1.07
N GLY A 223 11.69 29.34 0.78
CA GLY A 223 12.14 30.00 -0.45
C GLY A 223 11.68 29.27 -1.71
N GLY A 224 11.78 27.93 -1.72
CA GLY A 224 11.27 27.12 -2.81
C GLY A 224 9.74 27.17 -2.91
N PHE A 225 9.04 27.16 -1.78
CA PHE A 225 7.59 27.30 -1.75
C PHE A 225 7.12 28.66 -2.28
N ALA A 226 7.72 29.76 -1.85
CA ALA A 226 7.29 31.11 -2.20
C ALA A 226 7.39 31.39 -3.71
N GLY A 227 8.43 30.84 -4.37
CA GLY A 227 8.64 30.97 -5.81
C GLY A 227 7.94 29.92 -6.68
N ALA A 228 7.25 28.93 -6.09
CA ALA A 228 6.61 27.85 -6.83
C ALA A 228 5.25 28.24 -7.42
N PRO A 229 4.82 27.59 -8.52
CA PRO A 229 3.47 27.69 -9.07
C PRO A 229 2.38 27.52 -8.00
N ALA A 230 1.23 28.17 -8.19
CA ALA A 230 0.09 28.05 -7.26
C ALA A 230 -0.33 26.60 -7.02
N ALA A 231 -0.38 25.78 -8.09
CA ALA A 231 -0.70 24.37 -8.01
C ALA A 231 0.31 23.55 -7.17
N GLU A 232 1.61 23.82 -7.30
CA GLU A 232 2.65 23.13 -6.52
C GLU A 232 2.60 23.53 -5.05
N ARG A 233 2.38 24.82 -4.77
CA ARG A 233 2.18 25.32 -3.40
C ARG A 233 0.97 24.66 -2.74
N LEU A 234 -0.16 24.61 -3.44
CA LEU A 234 -1.38 23.97 -2.93
C LEU A 234 -1.17 22.47 -2.69
N THR A 235 -0.53 21.78 -3.64
CA THR A 235 -0.20 20.35 -3.54
C THR A 235 0.55 20.05 -2.25
N ARG A 236 1.58 20.85 -1.95
CA ARG A 236 2.37 20.68 -0.72
C ARG A 236 1.55 20.87 0.55
N LEU A 237 0.64 21.85 0.58
CA LEU A 237 -0.24 22.08 1.73
C LEU A 237 -1.26 20.94 1.91
N LEU A 238 -1.85 20.46 0.80
CA LEU A 238 -2.78 19.32 0.81
C LEU A 238 -2.10 18.04 1.28
N GLU A 239 -0.87 17.77 0.83
CA GLU A 239 -0.07 16.63 1.28
C GLU A 239 0.28 16.74 2.77
N ALA A 240 0.69 17.93 3.24
CA ALA A 240 0.94 18.15 4.66
C ALA A 240 -0.30 17.88 5.52
N TRP A 241 -1.47 18.40 5.11
CA TRP A 241 -2.74 18.11 5.77
C TRP A 241 -3.10 16.62 5.76
N TRP A 242 -2.92 15.98 4.60
CA TRP A 242 -3.23 14.57 4.38
C TRP A 242 -2.39 13.62 5.23
N THR A 243 -1.12 13.96 5.49
CA THR A 243 -0.24 13.19 6.40
C THR A 243 -0.56 13.36 7.89
N GLY A 244 -1.52 14.22 8.22
CA GLY A 244 -1.97 14.47 9.59
C GLY A 244 -2.80 13.33 10.20
N PRO A 245 -3.70 13.64 11.15
CA PRO A 245 -4.52 12.66 11.85
C PRO A 245 -5.27 11.71 10.91
N ALA A 246 -5.30 10.42 11.27
CA ALA A 246 -5.88 9.37 10.42
C ALA A 246 -7.35 9.61 10.02
N LEU A 247 -8.09 10.34 10.86
CA LEU A 247 -9.49 10.66 10.61
C LEU A 247 -9.68 11.53 9.36
N ARG A 248 -8.71 12.39 9.00
CA ARG A 248 -8.74 13.17 7.75
C ARG A 248 -8.86 12.27 6.53
N GLN A 249 -8.01 11.25 6.47
CA GLN A 249 -8.01 10.30 5.35
C GLN A 249 -9.31 9.49 5.29
N VAL A 250 -9.86 9.12 6.46
CA VAL A 250 -11.13 8.38 6.55
C VAL A 250 -12.29 9.25 6.05
N VAL A 251 -12.44 10.46 6.56
CA VAL A 251 -13.55 11.36 6.20
C VAL A 251 -13.54 11.66 4.71
N VAL A 252 -12.38 11.97 4.13
CA VAL A 252 -12.27 12.25 2.69
C VAL A 252 -12.59 11.02 1.84
N ARG A 253 -12.16 9.82 2.25
CA ARG A 253 -12.51 8.59 1.53
C ARG A 253 -14.01 8.29 1.63
N VAL A 254 -14.60 8.43 2.81
CA VAL A 254 -16.04 8.28 3.01
C VAL A 254 -16.82 9.26 2.13
N LEU A 255 -16.42 10.54 2.09
CA LEU A 255 -16.99 11.55 1.20
C LEU A 255 -16.82 11.18 -0.29
N ASN A 256 -15.69 10.59 -0.67
CA ASN A 256 -15.41 10.18 -2.05
C ASN A 256 -16.28 9.00 -2.50
N ASP A 257 -16.62 8.10 -1.57
CA ASP A 257 -17.40 6.90 -1.81
C ASP A 257 -18.92 7.15 -1.77
N LEU A 258 -19.36 8.36 -1.39
CA LEU A 258 -20.76 8.76 -1.51
C LEU A 258 -21.21 8.74 -2.97
N PRO A 259 -22.52 8.52 -3.23
CA PRO A 259 -23.07 8.57 -4.58
C PRO A 259 -22.67 9.86 -5.30
N PRO A 260 -22.35 9.80 -6.60
CA PRO A 260 -22.01 10.99 -7.36
C PRO A 260 -23.15 12.01 -7.31
N ASP A 261 -22.79 13.29 -7.43
CA ASP A 261 -23.74 14.41 -7.51
C ASP A 261 -24.62 14.57 -6.25
N THR A 262 -24.07 14.16 -5.11
CA THR A 262 -24.67 14.38 -3.79
C THR A 262 -23.83 15.30 -2.91
N ALA A 263 -24.51 15.99 -2.01
CA ALA A 263 -23.96 16.84 -0.98
C ALA A 263 -24.52 16.42 0.38
N LEU A 264 -23.78 16.72 1.43
CA LEU A 264 -24.06 16.35 2.79
C LEU A 264 -24.39 17.62 3.59
N PRO A 265 -25.69 17.89 3.87
CA PRO A 265 -26.10 19.16 4.47
C PRO A 265 -25.58 19.37 5.90
N ASP A 266 -25.42 18.29 6.66
CA ASP A 266 -24.89 18.29 8.02
C ASP A 266 -23.65 17.38 8.09
N PRO A 267 -22.43 17.94 8.10
CA PRO A 267 -21.19 17.18 8.19
C PRO A 267 -21.15 16.18 9.36
N GLY A 268 -21.79 16.50 10.50
CA GLY A 268 -21.82 15.61 11.66
C GLY A 268 -22.56 14.30 11.40
N ALA A 269 -23.50 14.29 10.45
CA ALA A 269 -24.25 13.11 10.06
C ALA A 269 -23.40 12.02 9.37
N LEU A 270 -22.14 12.33 9.02
CA LEU A 270 -21.17 11.32 8.55
C LEU A 270 -20.63 10.42 9.66
N ALA A 271 -20.72 10.82 10.93
CA ALA A 271 -20.08 10.10 12.03
C ALA A 271 -20.45 8.61 12.12
N PRO A 272 -21.72 8.19 11.94
CA PRO A 272 -22.07 6.76 11.91
C PRO A 272 -21.37 6.01 10.77
N LEU A 273 -21.30 6.60 9.57
CA LEU A 273 -20.65 5.98 8.41
C LEU A 273 -19.12 5.94 8.58
N VAL A 274 -18.53 6.96 9.20
CA VAL A 274 -17.11 6.99 9.59
C VAL A 274 -16.79 5.91 10.62
N ARG A 275 -17.63 5.75 11.66
CA ARG A 275 -17.52 4.67 12.66
C ARG A 275 -17.62 3.29 12.01
N TRP A 276 -18.55 3.14 11.07
CA TRP A 276 -18.72 1.90 10.32
C TRP A 276 -17.52 1.59 9.41
N THR A 277 -16.96 2.61 8.74
CA THR A 277 -15.87 2.43 7.75
C THR A 277 -14.51 2.23 8.40
N ALA A 278 -14.21 2.98 9.46
CA ALA A 278 -12.93 2.94 10.16
C ALA A 278 -13.14 3.07 11.69
N PRO A 279 -13.61 2.00 12.35
CA PRO A 279 -13.96 2.00 13.77
C PRO A 279 -12.79 2.36 14.70
N LEU A 280 -11.55 1.95 14.38
CA LEU A 280 -10.41 2.19 15.27
C LEU A 280 -10.03 3.68 15.36
N PRO A 281 -9.90 4.43 14.24
CA PRO A 281 -9.84 5.89 14.28
C PRO A 281 -11.04 6.54 14.98
N ALA A 282 -12.25 6.02 14.74
CA ALA A 282 -13.49 6.59 15.25
C ALA A 282 -13.74 6.38 16.76
N ARG A 283 -13.09 5.39 17.38
CA ARG A 283 -13.15 5.14 18.84
C ARG A 283 -12.32 6.13 19.68
N ARG A 284 -11.44 6.93 19.05
CA ARG A 284 -10.55 7.86 19.76
C ARG A 284 -11.24 9.16 20.24
N PRO A 285 -12.02 9.87 19.41
CA PRO A 285 -12.68 11.09 19.86
C PRO A 285 -13.87 10.79 20.79
N ASP A 286 -14.05 11.63 21.81
CA ASP A 286 -15.21 11.56 22.70
C ASP A 286 -16.49 11.99 21.96
N ASP A 287 -16.40 13.02 21.12
CA ASP A 287 -17.46 13.48 20.21
C ASP A 287 -17.02 13.32 18.75
N LEU A 288 -17.36 12.16 18.18
CA LEU A 288 -17.02 11.85 16.79
C LEU A 288 -17.74 12.77 15.80
N ALA A 289 -18.97 13.20 16.08
CA ALA A 289 -19.75 14.04 15.17
C ALA A 289 -19.13 15.43 15.05
N ALA A 290 -18.77 16.05 16.19
CA ALA A 290 -18.06 17.32 16.20
C ALA A 290 -16.69 17.20 15.49
N THR A 291 -15.92 16.15 15.80
CA THR A 291 -14.60 15.95 15.19
C THR A 291 -14.69 15.75 13.66
N VAL A 292 -15.69 15.01 13.18
CA VAL A 292 -15.93 14.84 11.73
C VAL A 292 -16.32 16.17 11.09
N ALA A 293 -17.18 16.96 11.73
CA ALA A 293 -17.53 18.29 11.24
C ALA A 293 -16.31 19.23 11.15
N ASP A 294 -15.43 19.20 12.16
CA ASP A 294 -14.17 19.96 12.14
C ASP A 294 -13.27 19.55 10.97
N VAL A 295 -13.11 18.24 10.73
CA VAL A 295 -12.32 17.73 9.59
C VAL A 295 -12.92 18.16 8.24
N VAL A 296 -14.25 18.18 8.12
CA VAL A 296 -14.91 18.70 6.91
C VAL A 296 -14.68 20.18 6.76
N ALA A 297 -14.78 20.97 7.84
CA ALA A 297 -14.50 22.40 7.82
C ALA A 297 -13.04 22.71 7.44
N GLU A 298 -12.08 21.92 7.92
CA GLU A 298 -10.70 21.99 7.42
C GLU A 298 -10.64 21.69 5.92
N GLY A 299 -11.29 20.62 5.47
CA GLY A 299 -11.37 20.25 4.06
C GLY A 299 -11.97 21.35 3.18
N GLU A 300 -12.95 22.11 3.68
CA GLU A 300 -13.53 23.26 2.98
C GLU A 300 -12.52 24.39 2.81
N VAL A 301 -11.73 24.71 3.84
CA VAL A 301 -10.66 25.71 3.76
C VAL A 301 -9.59 25.32 2.72
N LEU A 302 -9.29 24.03 2.59
CA LEU A 302 -8.33 23.54 1.59
C LEU A 302 -8.94 23.33 0.19
N GLY A 303 -10.25 23.47 0.04
CA GLY A 303 -10.96 23.14 -1.21
C GLY A 303 -11.03 21.63 -1.49
N VAL A 304 -10.82 20.76 -0.51
CA VAL A 304 -11.00 19.29 -0.60
C VAL A 304 -12.48 18.93 -0.77
N CYS A 305 -13.34 19.67 -0.08
CA CYS A 305 -14.79 19.65 -0.24
C CYS A 305 -15.31 21.08 -0.30
N ALA A 306 -16.53 21.26 -0.78
CA ALA A 306 -17.23 22.54 -0.76
C ALA A 306 -18.73 22.28 -0.91
N LEU A 307 -19.56 23.15 -0.33
CA LEU A 307 -21.03 23.08 -0.45
C LEU A 307 -21.58 21.68 -0.09
N GLY A 308 -21.01 21.05 0.94
CA GLY A 308 -21.36 19.71 1.39
C GLY A 308 -20.92 18.56 0.47
N GLY A 309 -20.30 18.82 -0.68
CA GLY A 309 -19.85 17.80 -1.63
C GLY A 309 -18.33 17.69 -1.74
N ILE A 310 -17.82 16.51 -2.12
CA ILE A 310 -16.38 16.33 -2.39
C ILE A 310 -15.98 17.01 -3.70
N SER A 311 -14.90 17.79 -3.66
CA SER A 311 -14.39 18.51 -4.84
C SER A 311 -13.50 17.62 -5.72
N PRO A 312 -13.16 18.04 -6.95
CA PRO A 312 -12.16 17.34 -7.75
C PRO A 312 -10.79 17.21 -7.04
N LEU A 313 -10.39 18.18 -6.20
CA LEU A 313 -9.17 18.09 -5.39
C LEU A 313 -9.27 16.99 -4.35
N GLY A 314 -10.39 16.89 -3.62
CA GLY A 314 -10.56 15.86 -2.60
C GLY A 314 -10.56 14.44 -3.17
N ARG A 315 -11.22 14.24 -4.32
CA ARG A 315 -11.16 12.95 -5.05
C ARG A 315 -9.73 12.63 -5.46
N ALA A 316 -9.01 13.61 -6.02
CA ALA A 316 -7.63 13.44 -6.44
C ALA A 316 -6.69 13.17 -5.26
N LEU A 317 -6.95 13.76 -4.09
CA LEU A 317 -6.19 13.53 -2.87
C LEU A 317 -6.35 12.09 -2.38
N ALA A 318 -7.59 11.57 -2.36
CA ALA A 318 -7.86 10.18 -2.01
C ALA A 318 -7.16 9.18 -2.95
N ASP A 319 -7.04 9.53 -4.23
CA ASP A 319 -6.42 8.72 -5.29
C ASP A 319 -4.90 8.91 -5.42
N GLY A 320 -4.28 9.85 -4.68
CA GLY A 320 -2.85 10.17 -4.84
C GLY A 320 -2.48 10.88 -6.14
N ARG A 321 -3.42 11.62 -6.75
CA ARG A 321 -3.27 12.36 -8.03
C ARG A 321 -3.46 13.87 -7.87
N VAL A 322 -3.31 14.39 -6.65
CA VAL A 322 -3.65 15.78 -6.32
C VAL A 322 -2.85 16.81 -7.13
N ALA A 323 -1.56 16.56 -7.39
CA ALA A 323 -0.71 17.45 -8.18
C ALA A 323 -1.23 17.67 -9.61
N GLU A 324 -1.66 16.59 -10.28
CA GLU A 324 -2.20 16.64 -11.63
C GLU A 324 -3.49 17.48 -11.69
N VAL A 325 -4.37 17.31 -10.71
CA VAL A 325 -5.66 17.99 -10.68
C VAL A 325 -5.49 19.45 -10.23
N ALA A 326 -4.61 19.73 -9.27
CA ALA A 326 -4.28 21.10 -8.87
C ALA A 326 -3.76 21.94 -10.04
N ALA A 327 -2.88 21.38 -10.88
CA ALA A 327 -2.36 22.06 -12.06
C ALA A 327 -3.44 22.43 -13.10
N LYS A 328 -4.50 21.62 -13.21
CA LYS A 328 -5.65 21.89 -14.09
C LYS A 328 -6.61 22.92 -13.52
N LEU A 329 -6.72 22.98 -12.19
CA LEU A 329 -7.65 23.87 -11.50
C LEU A 329 -7.07 25.26 -11.25
N LEU A 330 -5.77 25.34 -11.02
CA LEU A 330 -5.02 26.57 -10.81
C LEU A 330 -3.93 26.69 -11.89
N PRO A 331 -4.31 26.88 -13.17
CA PRO A 331 -3.33 27.02 -14.23
C PRO A 331 -2.52 28.29 -14.03
N GLU A 332 -1.22 28.23 -14.31
CA GLU A 332 -0.41 29.43 -14.35
C GLU A 332 -0.92 30.37 -15.47
N PRO A 333 -0.96 31.69 -15.23
CA PRO A 333 -1.29 32.64 -16.28
C PRO A 333 -0.27 32.47 -17.42
N PRO A 334 -0.72 32.32 -18.68
CA PRO A 334 0.19 32.15 -19.80
C PRO A 334 1.05 33.40 -19.96
N THR A 335 2.37 33.24 -19.91
CA THR A 335 3.34 34.35 -19.99
C THR A 335 3.94 34.54 -21.38
N ASP A 336 3.73 33.60 -22.31
CA ASP A 336 4.39 33.61 -23.61
C ASP A 336 3.47 33.08 -24.72
N LEU A 337 3.15 33.93 -25.70
CA LEU A 337 2.29 33.59 -26.83
C LEU A 337 3.13 33.28 -28.07
N ARG A 338 2.97 32.07 -28.65
CA ARG A 338 3.76 31.61 -29.80
C ARG A 338 2.85 31.04 -30.88
N VAL A 339 3.01 31.52 -32.12
CA VAL A 339 2.29 31.01 -33.31
C VAL A 339 3.20 30.04 -34.06
N ARG A 340 2.65 28.89 -34.48
CA ARG A 340 3.39 27.86 -35.24
C ARG A 340 2.51 27.18 -36.28
N THR A 341 3.10 26.87 -37.43
CA THR A 341 2.46 26.11 -38.52
C THR A 341 2.73 24.62 -38.38
N VAL A 342 1.71 23.77 -38.56
CA VAL A 342 1.81 22.29 -38.56
C VAL A 342 0.99 21.72 -39.72
N ALA A 343 1.44 20.59 -40.31
CA ALA A 343 0.82 19.99 -41.50
C ALA A 343 -0.16 18.85 -41.15
N SER A 344 0.06 18.14 -40.05
CA SER A 344 -0.93 17.24 -39.45
C SER A 344 -0.71 17.13 -37.94
N VAL A 345 -1.73 16.65 -37.23
CA VAL A 345 -1.74 16.55 -35.77
C VAL A 345 -1.93 15.09 -35.37
N VAL A 346 -1.15 14.63 -34.40
CA VAL A 346 -1.28 13.32 -33.76
C VAL A 346 -1.80 13.55 -32.35
N LEU A 347 -2.92 12.90 -32.03
CA LEU A 347 -3.56 12.93 -30.73
C LEU A 347 -3.35 11.59 -30.02
N SER A 348 -3.08 11.64 -28.72
CA SER A 348 -3.08 10.45 -27.87
C SER A 348 -3.41 10.86 -26.45
N ASP A 349 -4.27 10.07 -25.81
CA ASP A 349 -4.62 10.14 -24.38
C ASP A 349 -3.49 9.63 -23.48
N ASP A 350 -2.54 8.87 -24.02
CA ASP A 350 -1.33 8.41 -23.34
C ASP A 350 -0.13 9.32 -23.67
N VAL A 351 0.23 10.16 -22.69
CA VAL A 351 1.32 11.14 -22.77
C VAL A 351 2.66 10.45 -23.08
N ALA A 352 2.91 9.28 -22.48
CA ALA A 352 4.17 8.55 -22.60
C ALA A 352 4.29 7.88 -23.97
N LEU A 353 3.18 7.30 -24.46
CA LEU A 353 3.10 6.81 -25.84
C LEU A 353 3.35 7.95 -26.85
N LEU A 354 2.77 9.12 -26.62
CA LEU A 354 2.94 10.25 -27.52
C LEU A 354 4.37 10.81 -27.51
N ASP A 355 5.07 10.77 -26.38
CA ASP A 355 6.48 11.15 -26.29
C ASP A 355 7.40 10.15 -27.03
N GLU A 356 7.11 8.85 -26.89
CA GLU A 356 7.79 7.79 -27.63
C GLU A 356 7.61 7.95 -29.15
N VAL A 357 6.35 8.12 -29.59
CA VAL A 357 5.99 8.35 -31.00
C VAL A 357 6.61 9.66 -31.51
N ALA A 358 6.58 10.72 -30.71
CA ALA A 358 7.16 12.00 -31.07
C ALA A 358 8.68 11.90 -31.27
N ALA A 359 9.37 11.16 -30.40
CA ALA A 359 10.80 10.89 -30.55
C ALA A 359 11.07 10.04 -31.81
N ALA A 360 10.32 8.95 -32.02
CA ALA A 360 10.50 8.04 -33.14
C ALA A 360 10.27 8.71 -34.50
N LEU A 361 9.25 9.56 -34.60
CA LEU A 361 8.85 10.19 -35.87
C LEU A 361 9.30 11.64 -36.02
N ARG A 362 10.03 12.17 -35.03
CA ARG A 362 10.44 13.58 -34.90
C ARG A 362 9.25 14.54 -34.94
N LEU A 363 8.15 14.17 -34.27
CA LEU A 363 7.02 15.06 -34.10
C LEU A 363 7.37 16.14 -33.08
N ARG A 364 6.77 17.31 -33.23
CA ARG A 364 6.97 18.42 -32.31
C ARG A 364 5.83 18.44 -31.30
N ARG A 365 6.15 18.41 -30.01
CA ARG A 365 5.15 18.53 -28.96
C ARG A 365 4.45 19.90 -29.02
N LEU A 366 3.12 19.90 -29.07
CA LEU A 366 2.28 21.10 -29.03
C LEU A 366 1.56 21.24 -27.68
N ALA A 367 1.08 20.12 -27.12
CA ALA A 367 0.47 20.01 -25.80
C ALA A 367 0.65 18.58 -25.26
N PRO A 368 0.35 18.26 -23.98
CA PRO A 368 0.55 16.92 -23.39
C PRO A 368 -0.12 15.76 -24.14
N THR A 369 -1.18 16.01 -24.91
CA THR A 369 -1.88 14.98 -25.69
C THR A 369 -1.86 15.27 -27.19
N VAL A 370 -1.04 16.24 -27.62
CA VAL A 370 -1.03 16.76 -28.99
C VAL A 370 0.40 16.94 -29.50
N ALA A 371 0.73 16.25 -30.59
CA ALA A 371 1.98 16.44 -31.31
C ALA A 371 1.73 16.88 -32.76
N GLY A 372 2.50 17.86 -33.23
CA GLY A 372 2.47 18.37 -34.59
C GLY A 372 3.49 17.64 -35.47
N SER A 373 3.03 17.16 -36.63
CA SER A 373 3.88 16.64 -37.68
C SER A 373 4.11 17.71 -38.75
N ALA A 374 5.33 17.75 -39.28
CA ALA A 374 5.62 18.50 -40.52
C ALA A 374 5.14 17.76 -41.77
N ARG A 375 4.73 16.49 -41.64
CA ARG A 375 4.21 15.66 -42.73
C ARG A 375 2.68 15.75 -42.79
N SER A 376 2.11 15.39 -43.94
CA SER A 376 0.66 15.22 -44.07
C SER A 376 0.14 14.09 -43.17
N ALA A 377 -1.17 14.02 -42.93
CA ALA A 377 -1.75 12.94 -42.13
C ALA A 377 -1.49 11.54 -42.75
N PRO A 378 -1.64 11.32 -44.08
CA PRO A 378 -1.29 10.04 -44.71
C PRO A 378 0.17 9.61 -44.52
N ASP A 379 1.11 10.53 -44.63
CA ASP A 379 2.54 10.26 -44.44
C ASP A 379 2.88 9.96 -42.98
N THR A 380 2.20 10.64 -42.05
CA THR A 380 2.37 10.42 -40.62
C THR A 380 1.83 9.06 -40.21
N ILE A 381 0.68 8.63 -40.75
CA ILE A 381 0.13 7.29 -40.57
C ILE A 381 1.07 6.22 -41.13
N THR A 382 1.65 6.45 -42.31
CA THR A 382 2.62 5.55 -42.92
C THR A 382 3.86 5.39 -42.04
N ALA A 383 4.36 6.49 -41.48
CA ALA A 383 5.50 6.48 -40.57
C ALA A 383 5.20 5.77 -39.24
N LEU A 384 3.98 5.93 -38.69
CA LEU A 384 3.51 5.19 -37.51
C LEU A 384 3.49 3.68 -37.76
N ARG A 385 2.99 3.24 -38.91
CA ARG A 385 2.99 1.81 -39.29
C ARG A 385 4.41 1.27 -39.41
N ALA A 386 5.32 2.03 -40.03
CA ALA A 386 6.72 1.65 -40.15
C ALA A 386 7.43 1.56 -38.78
N ALA A 387 6.99 2.35 -37.79
CA ALA A 387 7.49 2.31 -36.41
C ALA A 387 6.86 1.18 -35.55
N GLY A 388 6.06 0.30 -36.15
CA GLY A 388 5.47 -0.86 -35.47
C GLY A 388 4.17 -0.56 -34.73
N TYR A 389 3.54 0.58 -34.98
CA TYR A 389 2.22 0.91 -34.44
C TYR A 389 1.11 0.48 -35.39
N ALA A 390 0.07 -0.17 -34.87
CA ALA A 390 -1.11 -0.55 -35.65
C ALA A 390 -2.04 0.65 -35.86
N ALA A 391 -1.81 1.43 -36.92
CA ALA A 391 -2.67 2.56 -37.26
C ALA A 391 -3.86 2.13 -38.14
N LEU A 392 -5.06 2.05 -37.54
CA LEU A 392 -6.34 1.82 -38.24
C LEU A 392 -6.91 3.16 -38.72
N SER A 393 -7.32 3.24 -39.99
CA SER A 393 -8.07 4.40 -40.50
C SER A 393 -9.55 4.19 -40.20
N GLY A 394 -10.09 4.91 -39.21
CA GLY A 394 -11.51 5.25 -39.14
C GLY A 394 -11.71 6.72 -39.48
N ASP A 395 -12.96 7.18 -39.56
CA ASP A 395 -13.33 8.59 -39.75
C ASP A 395 -12.62 9.47 -38.70
N ASP A 396 -11.49 10.05 -39.12
CA ASP A 396 -10.60 11.00 -38.44
C ASP A 396 -9.85 10.61 -37.16
N VAL A 397 -9.88 9.34 -36.70
CA VAL A 397 -9.14 8.89 -35.49
C VAL A 397 -8.30 7.64 -35.71
N VAL A 398 -7.03 7.68 -35.28
CA VAL A 398 -6.08 6.55 -35.32
C VAL A 398 -5.73 6.15 -33.88
N SER A 399 -6.08 4.93 -33.47
CA SER A 399 -5.72 4.37 -32.15
C SER A 399 -4.42 3.56 -32.21
N VAL A 400 -3.59 3.66 -31.16
CA VAL A 400 -2.30 2.97 -31.04
C VAL A 400 -2.20 2.35 -29.64
N ARG A 401 -1.81 1.07 -29.53
CA ARG A 401 -1.59 0.38 -28.24
C ARG A 401 -0.17 -0.19 -28.17
N ARG A 402 0.51 0.04 -27.03
CA ARG A 402 1.72 -0.69 -26.62
C ARG A 402 1.47 -1.38 -25.27
N ASN A 403 2.15 -2.51 -25.04
CA ASN A 403 1.89 -3.43 -23.92
C ASN A 403 3.18 -3.66 -23.12
N ARG A 404 3.23 -3.33 -21.82
CA ARG A 404 4.11 -3.97 -20.78
C ARG A 404 3.81 -3.49 -19.34
N PRO A 405 3.83 -4.37 -18.30
CA PRO A 405 3.24 -4.03 -17.00
C PRO A 405 4.24 -3.95 -15.81
N ALA A 406 3.76 -3.31 -14.72
CA ALA A 406 4.13 -3.57 -13.33
C ALA A 406 3.86 -5.04 -12.95
N VAL A 407 4.34 -5.51 -11.79
CA VAL A 407 4.06 -6.90 -11.34
C VAL A 407 2.55 -7.06 -11.18
N ASP A 408 1.93 -7.73 -12.16
CA ASP A 408 0.51 -8.02 -12.18
C ASP A 408 0.19 -9.07 -11.11
N ALA A 409 -0.76 -8.76 -10.24
CA ALA A 409 -1.21 -9.68 -9.19
C ALA A 409 -1.75 -10.99 -9.80
N GLY A 410 -2.39 -10.93 -10.98
CA GLY A 410 -2.85 -12.11 -11.70
C GLY A 410 -1.70 -13.00 -12.16
N GLU A 411 -0.63 -12.40 -12.68
CA GLU A 411 0.58 -13.13 -13.07
C GLU A 411 1.30 -13.76 -11.88
N LEU A 412 1.45 -13.03 -10.77
CA LEU A 412 2.04 -13.57 -9.55
C LEU A 412 1.20 -14.72 -8.98
N ALA A 413 -0.14 -14.58 -8.96
CA ALA A 413 -1.05 -15.62 -8.50
C ALA A 413 -0.88 -16.91 -9.32
N ARG A 414 -0.94 -16.83 -10.66
CA ARG A 414 -0.72 -18.00 -11.54
C ARG A 414 0.61 -18.70 -11.25
N ARG A 415 1.68 -17.92 -11.02
CA ARG A 415 3.02 -18.46 -10.75
C ARG A 415 3.12 -19.16 -9.39
N LEU A 416 2.37 -18.69 -8.39
CA LEU A 416 2.29 -19.29 -7.05
C LEU A 416 1.33 -20.48 -6.97
N SER A 417 0.26 -20.48 -7.79
CA SER A 417 -0.72 -21.57 -7.91
C SER A 417 -0.15 -22.80 -8.62
N VAL A 418 0.88 -22.63 -9.46
CA VAL A 418 1.63 -23.77 -9.98
C VAL A 418 2.34 -24.43 -8.80
N PRO A 419 2.10 -25.72 -8.50
CA PRO A 419 2.82 -26.42 -7.45
C PRO A 419 4.31 -26.24 -7.69
N SER A 420 5.00 -25.56 -6.77
CA SER A 420 6.46 -25.54 -6.83
C SER A 420 6.93 -26.99 -6.91
N PRO A 421 7.90 -27.31 -7.80
CA PRO A 421 8.50 -28.63 -7.78
C PRO A 421 8.90 -28.95 -6.34
N ARG A 422 8.66 -30.20 -5.91
CA ARG A 422 8.98 -30.64 -4.53
C ARG A 422 10.30 -30.03 -4.10
N PRO A 423 10.41 -29.47 -2.87
CA PRO A 423 11.70 -28.99 -2.39
C PRO A 423 12.70 -30.12 -2.61
N ALA A 424 13.79 -29.81 -3.32
CA ALA A 424 14.77 -30.81 -3.72
C ALA A 424 15.16 -31.60 -2.47
N SER A 425 15.07 -32.93 -2.54
CA SER A 425 15.45 -33.81 -1.43
C SER A 425 16.88 -33.45 -0.98
N PRO A 426 17.25 -33.69 0.30
CA PRO A 426 18.63 -33.52 0.74
C PRO A 426 19.64 -34.18 -0.22
N LEU A 427 19.27 -35.34 -0.78
CA LEU A 427 20.02 -36.02 -1.83
C LEU A 427 20.20 -35.19 -3.10
N GLU A 428 19.12 -34.65 -3.68
CA GLU A 428 19.20 -33.81 -4.89
C GLU A 428 20.01 -32.53 -4.64
N GLN A 429 19.83 -31.89 -3.48
CA GLN A 429 20.59 -30.70 -3.12
C GLN A 429 22.09 -31.00 -2.95
N ILE A 430 22.43 -32.11 -2.31
CA ILE A 430 23.82 -32.56 -2.15
C ILE A 430 24.42 -32.93 -3.52
N GLN A 431 23.69 -33.63 -4.37
CA GLN A 431 24.17 -33.99 -5.72
C GLN A 431 24.43 -32.76 -6.60
N GLN A 432 23.59 -31.73 -6.51
CA GLN A 432 23.78 -30.48 -7.25
C GLN A 432 24.97 -29.65 -6.73
N ARG A 433 25.17 -29.61 -5.40
CA ARG A 433 26.12 -28.70 -4.74
C ARG A 433 27.47 -29.33 -4.39
N ALA A 434 27.55 -30.66 -4.37
CA ALA A 434 28.78 -31.42 -4.17
C ALA A 434 29.00 -32.44 -5.32
N PRO A 435 29.17 -31.97 -6.58
CA PRO A 435 29.33 -32.85 -7.74
C PRO A 435 30.61 -33.72 -7.68
N GLN A 436 31.56 -33.36 -6.81
CA GLN A 436 32.76 -34.14 -6.55
C GLN A 436 32.48 -35.44 -5.77
N LEU A 437 31.34 -35.53 -5.08
CA LEU A 437 30.95 -36.73 -4.35
C LEU A 437 30.29 -37.73 -5.30
N ARG A 438 30.66 -39.00 -5.17
CA ARG A 438 29.98 -40.08 -5.89
C ARG A 438 28.55 -40.26 -5.39
N SER A 439 27.68 -40.85 -6.20
CA SER A 439 26.26 -41.01 -5.87
C SER A 439 26.01 -41.82 -4.59
N ASP A 440 26.85 -42.81 -4.28
CA ASP A 440 26.83 -43.57 -3.02
C ASP A 440 27.15 -42.69 -1.80
N GLN A 441 28.13 -41.78 -1.95
CA GLN A 441 28.57 -40.85 -0.91
C GLN A 441 27.53 -39.76 -0.64
N ALA A 442 26.92 -39.22 -1.71
CA ALA A 442 25.83 -38.25 -1.60
C ALA A 442 24.61 -38.85 -0.88
N ARG A 443 24.27 -40.12 -1.16
CA ARG A 443 23.20 -40.83 -0.43
C ARG A 443 23.51 -41.03 1.03
N LEU A 444 24.74 -41.41 1.38
CA LEU A 444 25.14 -41.56 2.78
C LEU A 444 25.08 -40.24 3.55
N LEU A 445 25.45 -39.14 2.91
CA LEU A 445 25.38 -37.81 3.52
C LEU A 445 23.92 -37.34 3.66
N ALA A 446 23.08 -37.57 2.66
CA ALA A 446 21.66 -37.27 2.72
C ALA A 446 20.95 -38.08 3.82
N ASP A 447 21.26 -39.38 3.94
CA ASP A 447 20.75 -40.26 4.99
C ASP A 447 21.15 -39.77 6.40
N ALA A 448 22.39 -39.28 6.55
CA ALA A 448 22.86 -38.69 7.79
C ALA A 448 22.16 -37.36 8.13
N VAL A 449 21.79 -36.56 7.12
CA VAL A 449 21.00 -35.34 7.29
C VAL A 449 19.55 -35.65 7.64
N GLU A 450 18.97 -36.67 7.03
CA GLU A 450 17.57 -37.06 7.26
C GLU A 450 17.36 -37.72 8.62
N HIS A 451 18.32 -38.54 9.07
CA HIS A 451 18.17 -39.35 10.28
C HIS A 451 19.09 -38.91 11.43
N GLY A 452 19.89 -37.85 11.25
CA GLY A 452 20.85 -37.36 12.24
C GLY A 452 22.00 -38.33 12.56
N THR A 453 22.20 -39.37 11.74
CA THR A 453 23.15 -40.45 12.07
C THR A 453 24.61 -40.01 11.94
N PRO A 454 25.53 -40.59 12.73
CA PRO A 454 26.94 -40.27 12.60
C PRO A 454 27.50 -40.71 11.25
N VAL A 455 28.20 -39.80 10.57
CA VAL A 455 28.83 -40.04 9.26
C VAL A 455 30.27 -39.59 9.27
N TRP A 456 31.14 -40.36 8.63
CA TRP A 456 32.53 -39.98 8.42
C TRP A 456 32.65 -39.13 7.16
N ILE A 457 33.35 -38.01 7.25
CA ILE A 457 33.68 -37.13 6.14
C ILE A 457 35.18 -36.88 6.05
N ARG A 458 35.68 -36.74 4.83
CA ARG A 458 36.97 -36.10 4.54
C ARG A 458 36.71 -34.68 4.09
N TYR A 459 37.24 -33.72 4.85
CA TYR A 459 36.99 -32.30 4.66
C TYR A 459 38.29 -31.54 4.38
N VAL A 460 38.26 -30.66 3.38
CA VAL A 460 39.37 -29.77 3.00
C VAL A 460 39.09 -28.37 3.55
N ASP A 461 39.92 -27.88 4.47
CA ASP A 461 39.75 -26.53 5.03
C ASP A 461 40.14 -25.43 4.02
N ALA A 462 39.91 -24.16 4.40
CA ALA A 462 40.27 -23.00 3.57
C ALA A 462 41.78 -22.88 3.27
N ALA A 463 42.64 -23.53 4.07
CA ALA A 463 44.09 -23.59 3.86
C ALA A 463 44.51 -24.80 3.00
N GLY A 464 43.55 -25.55 2.43
CA GLY A 464 43.80 -26.73 1.60
C GLY A 464 44.18 -27.99 2.38
N ARG A 465 44.10 -27.97 3.72
CA ARG A 465 44.47 -29.13 4.55
C ARG A 465 43.30 -30.09 4.65
N THR A 466 43.56 -31.35 4.32
CA THR A 466 42.60 -32.45 4.47
C THR A 466 42.54 -32.94 5.91
N SER A 467 41.33 -33.13 6.44
CA SER A 467 41.09 -33.73 7.75
C SER A 467 39.93 -34.72 7.69
N ASP A 468 40.10 -35.84 8.39
CA ASP A 468 39.08 -36.88 8.52
C ASP A 468 38.28 -36.65 9.80
N ARG A 469 36.95 -36.65 9.71
CA ARG A 469 36.06 -36.24 10.80
C ARG A 469 34.83 -37.13 10.86
N VAL A 470 34.34 -37.42 12.06
CA VAL A 470 32.99 -37.96 12.26
C VAL A 470 32.10 -36.80 12.68
N ILE A 471 31.03 -36.59 11.93
CA ILE A 471 30.00 -35.59 12.20
C ILE A 471 28.67 -36.28 12.51
N GLU A 472 27.86 -35.70 13.38
CA GLU A 472 26.54 -36.23 13.78
C GLU A 472 25.53 -35.09 13.93
N ASN A 473 24.23 -35.43 13.90
CA ASN A 473 23.13 -34.45 13.87
C ASN A 473 23.31 -33.40 12.76
N ALA A 474 23.57 -33.88 11.54
CA ALA A 474 23.82 -33.00 10.40
C ALA A 474 22.54 -32.34 9.91
N GLU A 475 22.55 -31.02 9.74
CA GLU A 475 21.45 -30.25 9.16
C GLU A 475 21.93 -29.52 7.89
N LEU A 476 21.14 -29.59 6.82
CA LEU A 476 21.47 -28.96 5.54
C LEU A 476 20.86 -27.55 5.47
N ALA A 477 21.72 -26.53 5.50
CA ALA A 477 21.36 -25.13 5.34
C ALA A 477 22.02 -24.54 4.09
N GLY A 478 21.32 -24.59 2.95
CA GLY A 478 21.87 -24.10 1.68
C GLY A 478 23.09 -24.91 1.22
N SER A 479 24.26 -24.27 1.04
CA SER A 479 25.50 -24.94 0.63
C SER A 479 26.34 -25.47 1.80
N VAL A 480 25.80 -25.45 3.01
CA VAL A 480 26.52 -25.78 4.24
C VAL A 480 25.77 -26.89 4.99
N ILE A 481 26.55 -27.80 5.59
CA ILE A 481 26.07 -28.73 6.61
C ILE A 481 26.51 -28.20 7.97
N GLU A 482 25.56 -27.96 8.86
CA GLU A 482 25.83 -27.70 10.27
C GLU A 482 25.76 -29.03 11.02
N ALA A 483 26.81 -29.40 11.74
CA ALA A 483 26.86 -30.69 12.43
C ALA A 483 27.82 -30.66 13.63
N PHE A 484 27.55 -31.50 14.62
CA PHE A 484 28.46 -31.70 15.74
C PHE A 484 29.68 -32.49 15.28
N CYS A 485 30.88 -31.94 15.48
CA CYS A 485 32.13 -32.56 15.05
C CYS A 485 32.84 -33.27 16.21
N ARG A 486 32.87 -34.61 16.22
CA ARG A 486 33.48 -35.39 17.33
C ARG A 486 34.96 -35.07 17.57
N LEU A 487 35.71 -34.75 16.51
CA LEU A 487 37.14 -34.39 16.62
C LEU A 487 37.34 -33.08 17.41
N ARG A 488 36.40 -32.14 17.30
CA ARG A 488 36.48 -30.82 17.94
C ARG A 488 35.57 -30.68 19.16
N ARG A 489 34.63 -31.62 19.33
CA ARG A 489 33.59 -31.64 20.36
C ARG A 489 32.77 -30.35 20.38
N ASP A 490 32.40 -29.87 19.19
CA ASP A 490 31.72 -28.59 18.98
C ASP A 490 30.94 -28.61 17.67
N ASP A 491 29.89 -27.77 17.58
CA ASP A 491 29.08 -27.61 16.37
C ASP A 491 29.83 -26.80 15.33
N ARG A 492 29.83 -27.29 14.08
CA ARG A 492 30.56 -26.65 12.99
C ARG A 492 29.82 -26.69 11.67
N ALA A 493 30.02 -25.62 10.91
CA ALA A 493 29.62 -25.49 9.52
C ALA A 493 30.65 -26.14 8.60
N PHE A 494 30.19 -27.00 7.69
CA PHE A 494 30.96 -27.68 6.66
C PHE A 494 30.36 -27.36 5.30
N THR A 495 31.04 -26.55 4.49
CA THR A 495 30.60 -26.27 3.12
C THR A 495 30.67 -27.53 2.26
N LEU A 496 29.61 -27.81 1.51
CA LEU A 496 29.42 -29.04 0.72
C LEU A 496 30.52 -29.24 -0.34
N ASP A 497 31.03 -28.18 -0.95
CA ASP A 497 32.11 -28.23 -1.96
C ASP A 497 33.47 -28.66 -1.37
N LYS A 498 33.62 -28.54 -0.03
CA LYS A 498 34.83 -28.90 0.71
C LYS A 498 34.80 -30.32 1.28
N ILE A 499 33.67 -31.01 1.20
CA ILE A 499 33.56 -32.42 1.55
C ILE A 499 33.97 -33.24 0.33
N VAL A 500 35.11 -33.94 0.41
CA VAL A 500 35.69 -34.67 -0.73
C VAL A 500 35.49 -36.18 -0.65
N ALA A 501 35.10 -36.70 0.51
CA ALA A 501 34.66 -38.09 0.65
C ALA A 501 33.70 -38.25 1.83
N VAL A 502 32.77 -39.20 1.71
CA VAL A 502 31.83 -39.61 2.75
C VAL A 502 31.85 -41.13 2.88
N ALA A 503 31.77 -41.64 4.11
CA ALA A 503 31.69 -43.05 4.42
C ALA A 503 30.95 -43.28 5.75
N ARG A 504 30.57 -44.53 6.04
CA ARG A 504 30.10 -44.90 7.38
C ARG A 504 31.27 -44.81 8.37
N PRO A 505 31.04 -44.35 9.61
CA PRO A 505 32.07 -44.31 10.62
C PRO A 505 32.56 -45.74 10.91
N ARG A 506 33.88 -45.91 11.03
CA ARG A 506 34.45 -47.18 11.48
C ARG A 506 34.14 -47.33 12.96
N SER A 507 33.64 -48.51 13.35
CA SER A 507 33.47 -48.88 14.76
C SER A 507 34.83 -48.75 15.46
N GLU A 508 34.90 -47.92 16.50
CA GLU A 508 36.04 -47.92 17.45
C GLU A 508 35.97 -49.14 18.36
#